data_AF-A0A2T0TF76-F1
#
_entry.id   AF-A0A2T0TF76-F1
#
_cell.length_a   1.000
_cell.length_b   1.000
_cell.length_c   1.000
_cell.angle_alpha   90.00
_cell.angle_beta   90.00
_cell.angle_gamma   90.00
#
_symmetry.space_group_name_H-M   'P 1'
#
loop_
_entity.id
_entity.type
_entity.pdbx_description
1 polymer ?
#
loop_
_entity_poly.entity_id
_entity_poly.type
_entity_poly.pdbx_seq_one_letter_code
_entity_poly.pdbx_strand_id
1 'polypeptide(L)'
;MLNLEPAYVFPFLKSTDLFRGRHDTLSKWVIVPQTTFGAETASLAHIAPNLWQYLNANADLLDGRKSSIYRNRPRFSVFGHGPYTYAPYKVAISGLHKKPVFRLVAPLNGQPVVLDDTCYFLPFEDATEALITWAVLSSPACEDLVESLVFWDAKRPITKKLLSRIDVNLLPFGADAARSMASREATRLGIELNAERVESLLRRFGAVEADALF
;
A
#
# COMPACT_ATOMS: atom_id res chain seq x y z
N MET A 1 16.81 -7.74 -21.32
CA MET A 1 15.46 -7.60 -20.76
C MET A 1 14.95 -9.00 -20.43
N LEU A 2 14.34 -9.22 -19.27
CA LEU A 2 13.77 -10.53 -18.93
C LEU A 2 12.53 -10.77 -19.79
N ASN A 3 12.43 -11.95 -20.41
CA ASN A 3 11.23 -12.36 -21.13
C ASN A 3 10.30 -13.06 -20.14
N LEU A 4 9.22 -12.40 -19.74
CA LEU A 4 8.25 -12.88 -18.75
C LEU A 4 6.84 -12.49 -19.20
N GLU A 5 5.84 -13.27 -18.82
CA GLU A 5 4.44 -12.92 -19.03
C GLU A 5 4.07 -11.68 -18.19
N PRO A 6 3.66 -10.55 -18.81
CA PRO A 6 3.43 -9.28 -18.10
C PRO A 6 2.38 -9.35 -16.98
N ALA A 7 1.45 -10.31 -17.06
CA ALA A 7 0.39 -10.51 -16.07
C ALA A 7 0.92 -10.89 -14.66
N TYR A 8 2.17 -11.34 -14.57
CA TYR A 8 2.80 -11.78 -13.32
C TYR A 8 3.91 -10.85 -12.84
N VAL A 9 4.08 -9.70 -13.51
CA VAL A 9 5.12 -8.72 -13.20
C VAL A 9 4.45 -7.41 -12.83
N PHE A 10 4.68 -6.97 -11.60
CA PHE A 10 4.03 -5.78 -11.04
C PHE A 10 5.05 -4.69 -10.71
N PRO A 11 4.69 -3.40 -10.84
CA PRO A 11 5.43 -2.30 -10.25
C PRO A 11 5.67 -2.56 -8.76
N PHE A 12 6.89 -2.31 -8.30
CA PHE A 12 7.28 -2.60 -6.92
C PHE A 12 7.92 -1.39 -6.24
N LEU A 13 7.47 -1.09 -5.03
CA LEU A 13 8.08 -0.07 -4.19
C LEU A 13 8.52 -0.65 -2.85
N LYS A 14 9.68 -0.18 -2.39
CA LYS A 14 10.15 -0.43 -1.04
C LYS A 14 9.72 0.69 -0.12
N SER A 15 9.73 0.45 1.18
CA SER A 15 9.38 1.49 2.16
C SER A 15 10.30 2.72 2.12
N THR A 16 11.53 2.57 1.62
CA THR A 16 12.46 3.68 1.35
C THR A 16 12.02 4.55 0.16
N ASP A 17 11.34 3.97 -0.83
CA ASP A 17 10.79 4.72 -1.95
C ASP A 17 9.60 5.57 -1.49
N LEU A 18 8.75 5.04 -0.60
CA LEU A 18 7.67 5.80 0.05
C LEU A 18 8.23 6.98 0.86
N PHE A 19 9.15 6.69 1.78
CA PHE A 19 9.71 7.69 2.69
C PHE A 19 10.40 8.83 1.94
N ARG A 20 11.22 8.51 0.92
CA ARG A 20 11.94 9.49 0.12
C ARG A 20 11.09 10.20 -0.94
N GLY A 21 9.79 9.91 -1.02
CA GLY A 21 8.90 10.54 -1.99
C GLY A 21 9.14 10.09 -3.44
N ARG A 22 9.65 8.88 -3.67
CA ARG A 22 9.90 8.29 -5.00
C ARG A 22 8.83 7.27 -5.41
N HIS A 23 7.62 7.42 -4.88
CA HIS A 23 6.53 6.46 -5.03
C HIS A 23 5.82 6.57 -6.39
N ASP A 24 6.08 7.64 -7.14
CA ASP A 24 5.64 7.86 -8.53
C ASP A 24 6.71 7.47 -9.56
N THR A 25 7.90 7.08 -9.12
CA THR A 25 9.03 6.73 -9.99
C THR A 25 9.19 5.22 -10.09
N LEU A 26 8.79 4.65 -11.22
CA LEU A 26 8.91 3.22 -11.48
C LEU A 26 10.37 2.82 -11.74
N SER A 27 11.01 2.23 -10.73
CA SER A 27 12.41 1.79 -10.79
C SER A 27 12.61 0.30 -10.52
N LYS A 28 11.57 -0.40 -10.03
CA LYS A 28 11.64 -1.81 -9.62
C LYS A 28 10.37 -2.53 -10.00
N TRP A 29 10.53 -3.82 -10.20
CA TRP A 29 9.47 -4.75 -10.55
C TRP A 29 9.56 -5.97 -9.67
N VAL A 30 8.44 -6.64 -9.45
CA VAL A 30 8.38 -7.89 -8.68
C VAL A 30 7.59 -8.94 -9.45
N ILE A 31 8.07 -10.17 -9.41
CA ILE A 31 7.38 -11.34 -9.92
C ILE A 31 6.42 -11.84 -8.86
N VAL A 32 5.16 -12.01 -9.25
CA VAL A 32 4.07 -12.48 -8.40
C VAL A 32 3.51 -13.75 -9.04
N PRO A 33 4.05 -14.93 -8.71
CA PRO A 33 3.65 -16.18 -9.37
C PRO A 33 2.23 -16.60 -8.98
N GLN A 34 1.69 -16.08 -7.88
CA GLN A 34 0.30 -16.28 -7.49
C GLN A 34 -0.26 -15.09 -6.70
N THR A 35 -1.54 -14.79 -6.91
CA THR A 35 -2.24 -13.65 -6.28
C THR A 35 -2.94 -14.02 -4.97
N THR A 36 -3.13 -15.31 -4.73
CA THR A 36 -3.72 -15.86 -3.51
C THR A 36 -2.71 -16.78 -2.83
N PHE A 37 -2.41 -16.54 -1.55
CA PHE A 37 -1.45 -17.37 -0.83
C PHE A 37 -1.92 -18.83 -0.74
N GLY A 38 -1.04 -19.76 -1.13
CA GLY A 38 -1.34 -21.19 -1.17
C GLY A 38 -2.04 -21.67 -2.43
N ALA A 39 -2.35 -20.78 -3.38
CA ALA A 39 -2.81 -21.18 -4.70
C ALA A 39 -1.75 -22.00 -5.45
N GLU A 40 -2.23 -22.94 -6.26
CA GLU A 40 -1.44 -23.81 -7.13
C GLU A 40 -0.57 -22.97 -8.10
N THR A 41 0.69 -23.35 -8.32
CA THR A 41 1.66 -22.62 -9.16
C THR A 41 2.23 -23.44 -10.31
N ALA A 42 2.12 -24.77 -10.32
CA ALA A 42 2.60 -25.63 -11.39
C ALA A 42 1.85 -25.41 -12.70
N SER A 43 0.60 -24.95 -12.65
CA SER A 43 -0.18 -24.50 -13.82
C SER A 43 0.53 -23.42 -14.64
N LEU A 44 1.43 -22.63 -14.02
CA LEU A 44 2.30 -21.67 -14.72
C LEU A 44 3.15 -22.33 -15.81
N ALA A 45 3.47 -23.62 -15.69
CA ALA A 45 4.16 -24.36 -16.75
C ALA A 45 3.42 -24.32 -18.10
N HIS A 46 2.10 -24.17 -18.07
CA HIS A 46 1.24 -24.11 -19.25
C HIS A 46 0.76 -22.69 -19.56
N ILE A 47 0.37 -21.91 -18.55
CA ILE A 47 -0.25 -20.59 -18.74
C ILE A 47 0.76 -19.43 -18.75
N ALA A 48 1.97 -19.65 -18.23
CA ALA A 48 3.05 -18.66 -18.15
C ALA A 48 4.43 -19.32 -18.27
N PRO A 49 4.72 -19.99 -19.40
CA PRO A 49 5.90 -20.84 -19.53
C PRO A 49 7.24 -20.09 -19.37
N ASN A 50 7.33 -18.82 -19.77
CA ASN A 50 8.57 -18.05 -19.60
C ASN A 50 8.83 -17.74 -18.12
N LEU A 51 7.79 -17.36 -17.38
CA LEU A 51 7.85 -17.22 -15.93
C LEU A 51 8.21 -18.54 -15.26
N TRP A 52 7.58 -19.64 -15.65
CA TRP A 52 7.89 -20.95 -15.08
C TRP A 52 9.36 -21.35 -15.31
N GLN A 53 9.88 -21.11 -16.52
CA GLN A 53 11.29 -21.31 -16.83
C GLN A 53 12.18 -20.43 -15.94
N TYR A 54 11.85 -19.14 -15.78
CA TYR A 54 12.59 -18.24 -14.90
C TYR A 54 12.61 -18.72 -13.44
N LEU A 55 11.47 -19.12 -12.90
CA LEU A 55 11.36 -19.61 -11.52
C LEU A 55 12.21 -20.88 -11.31
N ASN A 56 12.17 -21.82 -12.27
CA ASN A 56 13.00 -23.02 -12.20
C ASN A 56 14.49 -22.73 -12.36
N ALA A 57 14.87 -21.78 -13.22
CA ALA A 57 16.27 -21.36 -13.37
C ALA A 57 16.84 -20.71 -12.10
N ASN A 58 15.98 -20.19 -11.22
CA ASN A 58 16.34 -19.59 -9.93
C ASN A 58 15.92 -20.47 -8.74
N ALA A 59 15.59 -21.74 -8.99
CA ALA A 59 15.04 -22.67 -8.02
C ALA A 59 15.86 -22.77 -6.74
N ASP A 60 17.18 -22.96 -6.85
CA ASP A 60 18.05 -23.18 -5.69
C ASP A 60 17.96 -22.05 -4.67
N LEU A 61 17.85 -20.80 -5.14
CA LEU A 61 17.66 -19.62 -4.28
C LEU A 61 16.25 -19.57 -3.68
N LEU A 62 15.24 -19.89 -4.47
CA LEU A 62 13.83 -19.82 -4.06
C LEU A 62 13.43 -20.97 -3.12
N ASP A 63 14.01 -22.15 -3.30
CA ASP A 63 13.76 -23.33 -2.47
C ASP A 63 14.55 -23.26 -1.15
N GLY A 64 15.63 -22.47 -1.09
CA GLY A 64 16.41 -22.21 0.12
C GLY A 64 15.70 -21.38 1.20
N ARG A 65 14.42 -21.02 1.03
CA ARG A 65 13.65 -20.22 2.00
C ARG A 65 13.39 -21.00 3.28
N LYS A 66 13.87 -20.46 4.41
CA LYS A 66 13.84 -21.12 5.73
C LYS A 66 12.52 -20.97 6.51
N SER A 67 11.62 -20.08 6.07
CA SER A 67 10.40 -19.80 6.82
C SER A 67 9.45 -20.99 6.78
N SER A 68 8.96 -21.41 7.96
CA SER A 68 8.00 -22.51 8.11
C SER A 68 6.67 -22.25 7.39
N ILE A 69 6.36 -20.99 7.06
CA ILE A 69 5.13 -20.62 6.35
C ILE A 69 5.02 -21.24 4.96
N TYR A 70 6.15 -21.63 4.36
CA TYR A 70 6.21 -22.27 3.05
C TYR A 70 6.16 -23.80 3.12
N ARG A 71 6.16 -24.40 4.31
CA ARG A 71 6.02 -25.85 4.46
C ARG A 71 4.66 -26.31 3.91
N ASN A 72 4.67 -27.37 3.11
CA ASN A 72 3.47 -27.92 2.46
C ASN A 72 2.71 -26.89 1.62
N ARG A 73 3.42 -25.94 1.00
CA ARG A 73 2.86 -24.98 0.03
C ARG A 73 3.36 -25.28 -1.38
N PRO A 74 2.60 -24.91 -2.43
CA PRO A 74 3.08 -25.00 -3.80
C PRO A 74 4.45 -24.33 -3.96
N ARG A 75 5.31 -24.93 -4.77
CA ARG A 75 6.65 -24.39 -5.02
C ARG A 75 6.55 -22.97 -5.55
N PHE A 76 7.52 -22.12 -5.23
CA PHE A 76 7.50 -20.69 -5.58
C PHE A 76 6.39 -19.83 -4.94
N SER A 77 5.57 -20.38 -4.03
CA SER A 77 4.55 -19.59 -3.31
C SER A 77 5.13 -18.35 -2.64
N VAL A 78 4.59 -17.16 -2.92
CA VAL A 78 4.85 -15.93 -2.16
C VAL A 78 3.76 -15.69 -1.08
N PHE A 79 4.17 -15.35 0.14
CA PHE A 79 3.26 -15.06 1.26
C PHE A 79 2.94 -13.56 1.35
N GLY A 80 1.81 -13.22 1.99
CA GLY A 80 1.48 -11.83 2.31
C GLY A 80 0.77 -11.07 1.18
N HIS A 81 0.25 -11.80 0.20
CA HIS A 81 -0.56 -11.28 -0.89
C HIS A 81 -2.02 -11.70 -0.75
N GLY A 82 -2.91 -10.82 -1.19
CA GLY A 82 -4.35 -11.04 -1.30
C GLY A 82 -4.99 -9.91 -2.11
N PRO A 83 -6.33 -9.87 -2.27
CA PRO A 83 -7.00 -8.86 -3.09
C PRO A 83 -6.57 -7.42 -2.76
N TYR A 84 -6.39 -7.10 -1.48
CA TYR A 84 -5.90 -5.80 -1.00
C TYR A 84 -4.54 -5.37 -1.60
N THR A 85 -3.68 -6.34 -1.95
CA THR A 85 -2.37 -6.07 -2.53
C THR A 85 -2.49 -5.47 -3.93
N TYR A 86 -3.55 -5.84 -4.65
CA TYR A 86 -3.76 -5.46 -6.06
C TYR A 86 -4.79 -4.35 -6.24
N ALA A 87 -5.31 -3.78 -5.14
CA ALA A 87 -6.12 -2.58 -5.19
C ALA A 87 -5.39 -1.47 -5.95
N PRO A 88 -6.07 -0.73 -6.84
CA PRO A 88 -5.44 0.23 -7.75
C PRO A 88 -4.77 1.38 -6.99
N TYR A 89 -5.40 1.86 -5.92
CA TYR A 89 -4.88 2.95 -5.09
C TYR A 89 -4.55 2.45 -3.68
N LYS A 90 -3.50 3.02 -3.10
CA LYS A 90 -3.10 2.72 -1.71
C LYS A 90 -2.69 3.99 -0.99
N VAL A 91 -3.12 4.16 0.25
CA VAL A 91 -2.52 5.15 1.16
C VAL A 91 -1.51 4.40 2.02
N ALA A 92 -0.23 4.64 1.78
CA ALA A 92 0.86 3.83 2.30
C ALA A 92 1.84 4.64 3.16
N ILE A 93 2.50 3.95 4.10
CA ILE A 93 3.48 4.51 5.03
C ILE A 93 4.61 3.50 5.27
N SER A 94 5.82 4.00 5.50
CA SER A 94 6.94 3.15 5.89
C SER A 94 6.86 2.75 7.37
N GLY A 95 7.05 1.47 7.66
CA GLY A 95 7.22 0.97 9.02
C GLY A 95 8.64 1.15 9.59
N LEU A 96 9.63 1.52 8.78
CA LEU A 96 11.06 1.53 9.16
C LEU A 96 11.57 2.92 9.58
N HIS A 97 10.99 3.99 9.04
CA HIS A 97 11.56 5.32 9.16
C HIS A 97 10.98 6.09 10.34
N LYS A 98 11.79 6.95 10.94
CA LYS A 98 11.46 7.69 12.17
C LYS A 98 10.64 8.97 11.90
N LYS A 99 9.67 8.91 10.98
CA LYS A 99 8.71 9.99 10.71
C LYS A 99 7.44 9.42 10.07
N PRO A 100 6.23 9.83 10.50
CA PRO A 100 4.99 9.29 9.97
C PRO A 100 4.59 9.96 8.65
N VAL A 101 5.15 9.46 7.55
CA VAL A 101 4.93 10.05 6.23
C VAL A 101 4.00 9.16 5.39
N PHE A 102 2.74 9.58 5.26
CA PHE A 102 1.77 8.94 4.38
C PHE A 102 1.96 9.39 2.92
N ARG A 103 1.78 8.44 2.00
CA ARG A 103 1.86 8.63 0.55
C ARG A 103 0.65 8.02 -0.12
N LEU A 104 0.09 8.72 -1.10
CA LEU A 104 -0.83 8.13 -2.06
C LEU A 104 -0.02 7.41 -3.14
N VAL A 105 -0.23 6.10 -3.27
CA VAL A 105 0.35 5.28 -4.33
C VAL A 105 -0.76 5.02 -5.35
N ALA A 106 -0.65 5.66 -6.50
CA ALA A 106 -1.49 5.43 -7.67
C ALA A 106 -0.90 4.33 -8.58
N PRO A 107 -1.69 3.78 -9.53
CA PRO A 107 -1.16 2.84 -10.51
C PRO A 107 0.05 3.40 -11.26
N LEU A 108 1.09 2.58 -11.45
CA LEU A 108 2.26 2.92 -12.26
C LEU A 108 2.17 2.14 -13.56
N ASN A 109 2.28 2.83 -14.70
CA ASN A 109 2.04 2.25 -16.03
C ASN A 109 0.69 1.51 -16.13
N GLY A 110 -0.35 2.05 -15.47
CA GLY A 110 -1.69 1.45 -15.46
C GLY A 110 -1.82 0.16 -14.63
N GLN A 111 -0.78 -0.24 -13.89
CA GLN A 111 -0.80 -1.45 -13.06
C GLN A 111 -0.80 -1.11 -11.57
N PRO A 112 -1.47 -1.92 -10.73
CA PRO A 112 -1.42 -1.75 -9.28
C PRO A 112 -0.01 -1.99 -8.77
N VAL A 113 0.40 -1.18 -7.79
CA VAL A 113 1.75 -1.25 -7.22
C VAL A 113 1.78 -2.21 -6.03
N VAL A 114 2.74 -3.12 -6.03
CA VAL A 114 3.04 -4.02 -4.90
C VAL A 114 4.06 -3.36 -3.97
N LEU A 115 3.83 -3.46 -2.67
CA LEU A 115 4.71 -2.92 -1.63
C LEU A 115 5.42 -4.07 -0.90
N ASP A 116 6.63 -3.81 -0.40
CA ASP A 116 7.34 -4.77 0.46
C ASP A 116 6.71 -4.95 1.86
N ASP A 117 7.17 -5.95 2.60
CA ASP A 117 6.69 -6.29 3.95
C ASP A 117 7.07 -5.26 5.03
N THR A 118 7.75 -4.19 4.64
CA THR A 118 8.15 -3.09 5.52
C THR A 118 7.28 -1.84 5.34
N CYS A 119 6.26 -1.94 4.49
CA CYS A 119 5.22 -0.93 4.30
C CYS A 119 3.93 -1.35 5.02
N TYR A 120 3.16 -0.35 5.47
CA TYR A 120 1.75 -0.53 5.83
C TYR A 120 0.92 0.32 4.88
N PHE A 121 -0.32 -0.11 4.59
CA PHE A 121 -1.19 0.64 3.70
C PHE A 121 -2.67 0.32 3.90
N LEU A 122 -3.51 1.26 3.45
CA LEU A 122 -4.94 1.09 3.24
C LEU A 122 -5.21 0.97 1.73
N PRO A 123 -5.91 -0.09 1.27
CA PRO A 123 -6.26 -0.28 -0.14
C PRO A 123 -7.56 0.46 -0.52
N PHE A 124 -7.63 0.97 -1.76
CA PHE A 124 -8.82 1.65 -2.29
C PHE A 124 -9.04 1.30 -3.76
N GLU A 125 -10.31 1.10 -4.12
CA GLU A 125 -10.76 1.01 -5.52
C GLU A 125 -11.02 2.39 -6.12
N ASP A 126 -11.54 3.31 -5.30
CA ASP A 126 -11.89 4.67 -5.70
C ASP A 126 -10.74 5.65 -5.42
N ALA A 127 -10.34 6.40 -6.45
CA ALA A 127 -9.24 7.35 -6.35
C ALA A 127 -9.58 8.55 -5.44
N THR A 128 -10.84 9.00 -5.44
CA THR A 128 -11.30 10.13 -4.62
C THR A 128 -11.22 9.76 -3.14
N GLU A 129 -11.67 8.57 -2.76
CA GLU A 129 -11.54 8.06 -1.40
C GLU A 129 -10.09 7.96 -0.94
N ALA A 130 -9.21 7.45 -1.81
CA ALA A 130 -7.79 7.33 -1.51
C ALA A 130 -7.15 8.72 -1.29
N LEU A 131 -7.46 9.70 -2.15
CA LEU A 131 -6.95 11.07 -2.07
C LEU A 131 -7.41 11.78 -0.80
N ILE A 132 -8.71 11.72 -0.47
CA ILE A 132 -9.23 12.36 0.74
C ILE A 132 -8.70 11.67 2.00
N THR A 133 -8.64 10.33 2.01
CA THR A 133 -8.08 9.60 3.15
C THR A 133 -6.60 9.91 3.35
N TRP A 134 -5.81 9.97 2.27
CA TRP A 134 -4.41 10.43 2.34
C TRP A 134 -4.31 11.85 2.88
N ALA A 135 -5.21 12.75 2.44
CA ALA A 135 -5.18 14.13 2.89
C ALA A 135 -5.47 14.27 4.39
N VAL A 136 -6.45 13.53 4.91
CA VAL A 136 -6.77 13.46 6.35
C VAL A 136 -5.64 12.84 7.16
N LEU A 137 -5.07 11.73 6.69
CA LEU A 137 -3.94 11.06 7.36
C LEU A 137 -2.63 11.87 7.32
N SER A 138 -2.55 12.88 6.44
CA SER A 138 -1.41 13.81 6.37
C SER A 138 -1.67 15.10 7.16
N SER A 139 -2.72 15.15 7.98
CA SER A 139 -3.01 16.30 8.84
C SER A 139 -2.05 16.37 10.04
N PRO A 140 -1.81 17.57 10.61
CA PRO A 140 -0.99 17.73 11.81
C PRO A 140 -1.47 16.88 12.99
N ALA A 141 -2.80 16.77 13.20
CA ALA A 141 -3.34 15.95 14.28
C ALA A 141 -3.01 14.45 14.14
N CYS A 142 -2.93 13.94 12.90
CA CYS A 142 -2.48 12.57 12.64
C CYS A 142 -1.00 12.39 13.01
N GLU A 143 -0.17 13.35 12.58
CA GLU A 143 1.26 13.38 12.88
C GLU A 143 1.48 13.41 14.41
N ASP A 144 0.84 14.34 15.12
CA ASP A 144 0.89 14.46 16.58
C ASP A 144 0.44 13.18 17.31
N LEU A 145 -0.66 12.57 16.86
CA LEU A 145 -1.15 11.32 17.43
C LEU A 145 -0.11 10.20 17.26
N VAL A 146 0.45 10.03 16.06
CA VAL A 146 1.48 9.00 15.82
C VAL A 146 2.73 9.29 16.64
N GLU A 147 3.19 10.54 16.67
CA GLU A 147 4.36 10.97 17.45
C GLU A 147 4.18 10.74 18.96
N SER A 148 2.97 10.87 19.49
CA SER A 148 2.68 10.60 20.91
C SER A 148 2.68 9.11 21.28
N LEU A 149 2.42 8.22 20.31
CA LEU A 149 2.25 6.77 20.53
C LEU A 149 3.51 5.96 20.21
N VAL A 150 4.42 6.53 19.44
CA VAL A 150 5.54 5.81 18.83
C VAL A 150 6.75 5.76 19.76
N PHE A 151 7.41 4.61 19.78
CA PHE A 151 8.71 4.45 20.43
C PHE A 151 9.83 4.47 19.38
N TRP A 152 10.47 5.62 19.22
CA TRP A 152 11.42 5.87 18.12
C TRP A 152 12.72 5.07 18.16
N ASP A 153 13.06 4.46 19.29
CA ASP A 153 14.27 3.63 19.40
C ASP A 153 14.06 2.21 18.85
N ALA A 154 12.82 1.84 18.54
CA ALA A 154 12.55 0.58 17.87
C ALA A 154 13.08 0.58 16.42
N LYS A 155 13.58 -0.58 15.96
CA LYS A 155 14.00 -0.81 14.57
C LYS A 155 12.87 -0.57 13.55
N ARG A 156 11.62 -0.81 13.97
CA ARG A 156 10.40 -0.58 13.19
C ARG A 156 9.41 0.19 14.08
N PRO A 157 9.53 1.52 14.16
CA PRO A 157 8.79 2.31 15.15
C PRO A 157 7.31 2.41 14.80
N ILE A 158 6.99 2.56 13.52
CA ILE A 158 5.62 2.59 13.02
C ILE A 158 5.15 1.15 12.82
N THR A 159 4.11 0.74 13.56
CA THR A 159 3.60 -0.64 13.54
C THR A 159 2.12 -0.68 13.20
N LYS A 160 1.63 -1.84 12.72
CA LYS A 160 0.19 -2.07 12.52
C LYS A 160 -0.64 -1.75 13.77
N LYS A 161 -0.16 -2.13 14.96
CA LYS A 161 -0.85 -1.91 16.24
C LYS A 161 -0.99 -0.43 16.58
N LEU A 162 0.03 0.37 16.24
CA LEU A 162 -0.02 1.82 16.40
C LEU A 162 -1.00 2.41 15.39
N LEU A 163 -0.83 2.10 14.10
CA LEU A 163 -1.66 2.64 13.02
C LEU A 163 -3.15 2.30 13.19
N SER A 164 -3.47 1.13 13.77
CA SER A 164 -4.86 0.74 14.07
C SER A 164 -5.51 1.55 15.19
N ARG A 165 -4.78 2.47 15.84
CA ARG A 165 -5.35 3.44 16.81
C ARG A 165 -5.90 4.69 16.12
N ILE A 166 -5.57 4.90 14.85
CA ILE A 166 -6.06 6.04 14.09
C ILE A 166 -7.46 5.71 13.60
N ASP A 167 -8.46 6.40 14.15
CA ASP A 167 -9.81 6.41 13.59
C ASP A 167 -9.98 7.67 12.73
N VAL A 168 -10.02 7.50 11.42
CA VAL A 168 -10.17 8.61 10.46
C VAL A 168 -11.50 9.36 10.63
N ASN A 169 -12.51 8.76 11.26
CA ASN A 169 -13.78 9.43 11.53
C ASN A 169 -13.72 10.31 12.78
N LEU A 170 -12.77 10.07 13.69
CA LEU A 170 -12.62 10.84 14.93
C LEU A 170 -11.40 11.77 14.92
N LEU A 171 -10.53 11.64 13.92
CA LEU A 171 -9.34 12.47 13.79
C LEU A 171 -9.73 13.92 13.45
N PRO A 172 -9.31 14.93 14.22
CA PRO A 172 -9.51 16.33 13.86
C PRO A 172 -8.68 16.71 12.62
N PHE A 173 -9.28 17.38 11.64
CA PHE A 173 -8.56 17.94 10.49
C PHE A 173 -9.28 19.19 9.96
N GLY A 174 -8.55 20.03 9.21
CA GLY A 174 -9.14 21.15 8.49
C GLY A 174 -9.71 20.70 7.14
N ALA A 175 -11.04 20.69 6.99
CA ALA A 175 -11.71 20.21 5.78
C ALA A 175 -11.25 20.94 4.50
N ASP A 176 -11.14 22.26 4.54
CA ASP A 176 -10.69 23.06 3.38
C ASP A 176 -9.22 22.77 3.02
N ALA A 177 -8.37 22.55 4.03
CA ALA A 177 -6.97 22.19 3.82
C ALA A 177 -6.85 20.79 3.20
N ALA A 178 -7.62 19.81 3.71
CA ALA A 178 -7.68 18.46 3.17
C ALA A 178 -8.20 18.46 1.72
N ARG A 179 -9.30 19.20 1.45
CA ARG A 179 -9.85 19.39 0.10
C ARG A 179 -8.78 19.96 -0.84
N SER A 180 -8.16 21.07 -0.46
CA SER A 180 -7.13 21.74 -1.27
C SER A 180 -5.93 20.83 -1.55
N MET A 181 -5.50 20.06 -0.56
CA MET A 181 -4.36 19.14 -0.72
C MET A 181 -4.71 17.98 -1.64
N ALA A 182 -5.89 17.36 -1.47
CA ALA A 182 -6.38 16.32 -2.36
C ALA A 182 -6.52 16.83 -3.80
N SER A 183 -7.08 18.02 -4.02
CA SER A 183 -7.20 18.61 -5.36
C SER A 183 -5.85 18.86 -6.03
N ARG A 184 -4.85 19.38 -5.30
CA ARG A 184 -3.50 19.58 -5.85
C ARG A 184 -2.85 18.27 -6.27
N GLU A 185 -2.96 17.25 -5.43
CA GLU A 185 -2.38 15.94 -5.70
C GLU A 185 -3.11 15.20 -6.84
N ALA A 186 -4.44 15.33 -6.91
CA ALA A 186 -5.25 14.84 -8.02
C ALA A 186 -4.81 15.44 -9.36
N THR A 187 -4.65 16.77 -9.42
CA THR A 187 -4.15 17.47 -10.62
C THR A 187 -2.75 17.00 -11.00
N ARG A 188 -1.84 16.83 -10.02
CA ARG A 188 -0.48 16.32 -10.27
C ARG A 188 -0.50 14.91 -10.90
N LEU A 189 -1.42 14.06 -10.45
CA LEU A 189 -1.55 12.67 -10.90
C LEU A 189 -2.46 12.52 -12.14
N GLY A 190 -3.12 13.58 -12.60
CA GLY A 190 -4.11 13.52 -13.68
C GLY A 190 -5.37 12.73 -13.30
N ILE A 191 -5.75 12.72 -12.02
CA ILE A 191 -6.94 12.04 -11.49
C ILE A 191 -8.09 13.05 -11.38
N GLU A 192 -9.26 12.68 -11.88
CA GLU A 192 -10.48 13.46 -11.70
C GLU A 192 -11.13 13.13 -10.35
N LEU A 193 -11.45 14.17 -9.57
CA LEU A 193 -12.13 14.04 -8.28
C LEU A 193 -13.65 14.08 -8.45
N ASN A 194 -14.35 13.18 -7.78
CA ASN A 194 -15.80 13.26 -7.66
C ASN A 194 -16.18 14.26 -6.55
N ALA A 195 -16.69 15.43 -6.93
CA ALA A 195 -17.00 16.51 -5.99
C ALA A 195 -18.04 16.12 -4.91
N GLU A 196 -19.11 15.42 -5.28
CA GLU A 196 -20.12 14.97 -4.32
C GLU A 196 -19.53 13.99 -3.30
N ARG A 197 -18.68 13.08 -3.77
CA ARG A 197 -17.99 12.11 -2.90
C ARG A 197 -16.98 12.81 -1.99
N VAL A 198 -16.25 13.81 -2.48
CA VAL A 198 -15.37 14.64 -1.65
C VAL A 198 -16.15 15.28 -0.50
N GLU A 199 -17.26 15.95 -0.79
CA GLU A 199 -18.07 16.59 0.25
C GLU A 199 -18.66 15.59 1.25
N SER A 200 -19.14 14.45 0.75
CA SER A 200 -19.65 13.36 1.59
C SER A 200 -18.58 12.82 2.56
N LEU A 201 -17.36 12.56 2.06
CA LEU A 201 -16.26 12.06 2.87
C LEU A 201 -15.78 13.08 3.89
N LEU A 202 -15.62 14.35 3.51
CA LEU A 202 -15.17 15.41 4.41
C LEU A 202 -16.18 15.70 5.53
N ARG A 203 -17.48 15.48 5.29
CA ARG A 203 -18.51 15.56 6.32
C ARG A 203 -18.53 14.36 7.25
N ARG A 204 -18.20 13.16 6.74
CA ARG A 204 -18.17 11.92 7.52
C ARG A 204 -16.91 11.83 8.39
N PHE A 205 -15.77 12.22 7.83
CA PHE A 205 -14.52 12.26 8.57
C PHE A 205 -14.54 13.40 9.58
N GLY A 206 -14.07 13.15 10.79
CA GLY A 206 -14.08 14.13 11.88
C GLY A 206 -15.47 14.42 12.45
N ALA A 207 -16.51 13.69 12.01
CA ALA A 207 -17.83 13.76 12.61
C ALA A 207 -17.82 13.11 13.99
N VAL A 208 -17.53 13.90 15.01
CA VAL A 208 -17.89 13.55 16.38
C VAL A 208 -19.36 13.89 16.53
N GLU A 209 -20.25 12.89 16.60
CA GLU A 209 -21.59 13.14 17.13
C GLU A 209 -21.41 13.72 18.53
N ALA A 210 -21.93 14.93 18.76
CA ALA A 210 -21.74 15.68 20.00
C ALA A 210 -22.28 14.93 21.25
N ASP A 211 -23.07 13.87 21.06
CA ASP A 211 -23.67 13.05 22.11
C ASP A 211 -22.80 11.85 22.54
N ALA A 212 -21.64 11.60 21.90
CA ALA A 212 -20.77 10.46 22.24
C ALA A 212 -19.69 10.79 23.30
N LEU A 213 -19.75 11.98 23.90
CA LEU A 213 -18.80 12.46 24.91
C LEU A 213 -19.50 12.86 26.23
N PHE A 214 -20.35 11.98 26.77
CA PHE A 214 -20.73 11.97 28.19
C PHE A 214 -21.01 10.54 28.67
#